data_AF-A0A919IW23-F1
#
_entry.id   AF-A0A919IW23-F1
#
_cell.length_a   1.000
_cell.length_b   1.000
_cell.length_c   1.000
_cell.angle_alpha   90.00
_cell.angle_beta   90.00
_cell.angle_gamma   90.00
#
_symmetry.space_group_name_H-M   'P 1'
#
loop_
_entity.id
_entity.type
_entity.pdbx_description
1 polymer ?
#
loop_
_entity_poly.entity_id
_entity_poly.type
_entity_poly.pdbx_seq_one_letter_code
_entity_poly.pdbx_strand_id
1 'polypeptide(L)'
;MTKGEREAIFAYADKLTLSETINPRTRRKREAVADLVAFMAGTGVRINEARAICRGDLDLLAGTAHVRGTKTRGSDRRLNLPPWLLARLTARAERLGTDGLMFSSPHHLNEPGRVWDQSNSAKALARIFIGGGFPWATPHTFRRTVATLLDQAGVPIATIADQLGHTDLAMTARVYLGRDLMGDKASVAALL
;
A
#
# COMPACT_ATOMS: atom_id res chain seq x y z
N MET A 1 8.03 11.54 -1.29
CA MET A 1 6.85 12.36 -0.99
C MET A 1 6.70 12.46 0.52
N THR A 2 6.19 13.56 1.04
CA THR A 2 5.93 13.78 2.47
C THR A 2 4.65 13.08 2.93
N LYS A 3 4.38 13.03 4.24
CA LYS A 3 3.12 12.53 4.79
C LYS A 3 1.90 13.29 4.23
N GLY A 4 1.99 14.62 4.17
CA GLY A 4 0.93 15.47 3.62
C GLY A 4 0.66 15.25 2.13
N GLU A 5 1.70 15.04 1.32
CA GLU A 5 1.53 14.71 -0.10
C GLU A 5 0.84 13.35 -0.29
N ARG A 6 1.17 12.36 0.55
CA ARG A 6 0.49 11.06 0.56
C ARG A 6 -0.99 11.21 0.90
N GLU A 7 -1.31 12.01 1.92
CA GLU A 7 -2.69 12.27 2.34
C GLU A 7 -3.49 13.02 1.25
N ALA A 8 -2.87 13.97 0.55
CA ALA A 8 -3.47 14.65 -0.59
C ALA A 8 -3.82 13.66 -1.73
N ILE A 9 -2.95 12.67 -1.99
CA ILE A 9 -3.23 11.60 -2.95
C ILE A 9 -4.43 10.74 -2.51
N PHE A 10 -4.53 10.41 -1.22
CA PHE A 10 -5.70 9.66 -0.70
C PHE A 10 -6.99 10.46 -0.87
N ALA A 11 -7.00 11.72 -0.43
CA ALA A 11 -8.14 12.60 -0.55
C ALA A 11 -8.58 12.74 -2.02
N TYR A 12 -7.63 12.88 -2.95
CA TYR A 12 -7.94 12.92 -4.38
C TYR A 12 -8.53 11.60 -4.89
N ALA A 13 -7.93 10.46 -4.54
CA ALA A 13 -8.41 9.14 -4.96
C ALA A 13 -9.83 8.87 -4.43
N ASP A 14 -10.11 9.21 -3.18
CA ASP A 14 -11.41 9.03 -2.54
C ASP A 14 -12.45 9.98 -3.13
N LYS A 15 -12.11 11.25 -3.37
CA LYS A 15 -12.99 12.22 -4.06
C LYS A 15 -13.47 11.68 -5.41
N LEU A 16 -12.61 11.00 -6.17
CA LEU A 16 -13.00 10.42 -7.45
C LEU A 16 -14.07 9.33 -7.33
N THR A 17 -14.18 8.66 -6.18
CA THR A 17 -15.20 7.62 -5.91
C THR A 17 -16.57 8.19 -5.60
N LEU A 18 -16.65 9.43 -5.11
CA LEU A 18 -17.88 10.04 -4.58
C LEU A 18 -18.73 10.79 -5.63
N SER A 19 -18.26 10.90 -6.88
CA SER A 19 -19.00 11.63 -7.92
C SER A 19 -20.36 10.98 -8.22
N GLU A 20 -21.45 11.74 -8.11
CA GLU A 20 -22.82 11.23 -8.21
C GLU A 20 -23.19 10.74 -9.62
N THR A 21 -22.58 11.31 -10.66
CA THR A 21 -22.92 11.09 -12.07
C THR A 21 -22.04 10.07 -12.81
N ILE A 22 -21.19 9.33 -12.10
CA ILE A 22 -20.29 8.35 -12.75
C ILE A 22 -20.98 7.01 -12.99
N ASN A 23 -20.76 6.42 -14.17
CA ASN A 23 -21.27 5.08 -14.44
C ASN A 23 -20.67 4.04 -13.47
N PRO A 24 -21.40 2.94 -13.16
CA PRO A 24 -20.97 1.96 -12.17
C PRO A 24 -19.60 1.34 -12.45
N ARG A 25 -19.26 1.11 -13.74
CA ARG A 25 -17.97 0.55 -14.16
C ARG A 25 -16.80 1.47 -13.79
N THR A 26 -16.98 2.77 -13.95
CA THR A 26 -15.97 3.79 -13.64
C THR A 26 -15.82 3.93 -12.12
N ARG A 27 -16.93 3.93 -11.37
CA ARG A 27 -16.91 3.94 -9.89
C ARG A 27 -16.06 2.79 -9.34
N ARG A 28 -16.37 1.56 -9.73
CA ARG A 28 -15.65 0.36 -9.27
C ARG A 28 -14.16 0.41 -9.59
N LYS A 29 -13.81 0.87 -10.80
CA LYS A 29 -12.41 1.06 -11.16
C LYS A 29 -11.74 2.05 -10.22
N ARG A 30 -12.35 3.21 -9.97
CA ARG A 30 -11.80 4.25 -9.09
C ARG A 30 -11.67 3.76 -7.64
N GLU A 31 -12.66 3.07 -7.11
CA GLU A 31 -12.60 2.45 -5.78
C GLU A 31 -11.47 1.43 -5.69
N ALA A 32 -11.34 0.54 -6.69
CA ALA A 32 -10.25 -0.42 -6.74
C ALA A 32 -8.87 0.25 -6.81
N VAL A 33 -8.72 1.35 -7.57
CA VAL A 33 -7.47 2.11 -7.57
C VAL A 33 -7.22 2.76 -6.21
N ALA A 34 -8.23 3.40 -5.62
CA ALA A 34 -8.08 4.12 -4.36
C ALA A 34 -7.68 3.17 -3.22
N ASP A 35 -8.30 1.98 -3.16
CA ASP A 35 -7.96 0.96 -2.17
C ASP A 35 -6.56 0.37 -2.42
N LEU A 36 -6.16 0.16 -3.68
CA LEU A 36 -4.81 -0.30 -4.04
C LEU A 36 -3.75 0.74 -3.68
N VAL A 37 -4.02 2.02 -3.92
CA VAL A 37 -3.17 3.16 -3.53
C VAL A 37 -2.99 3.19 -2.01
N ALA A 38 -4.09 3.12 -1.26
CA ALA A 38 -4.07 3.09 0.20
C ALA A 38 -3.22 1.92 0.73
N PHE A 39 -3.39 0.71 0.17
CA PHE A 39 -2.63 -0.46 0.59
C PHE A 39 -1.12 -0.28 0.35
N MET A 40 -0.72 0.15 -0.84
CA MET A 40 0.69 0.38 -1.16
C MET A 40 1.31 1.48 -0.29
N ALA A 41 0.56 2.55 -0.02
CA ALA A 41 1.01 3.70 0.75
C ALA A 41 1.03 3.47 2.27
N GLY A 42 0.23 2.52 2.76
CA GLY A 42 0.22 2.12 4.18
C GLY A 42 1.23 1.01 4.50
N THR A 43 1.65 0.21 3.51
CA THR A 43 2.52 -0.96 3.76
C THR A 43 3.89 -0.88 3.09
N GLY A 44 4.03 -0.13 1.99
CA GLY A 44 5.27 -0.02 1.21
C GLY A 44 5.57 -1.24 0.32
N VAL A 45 4.60 -2.16 0.15
CA VAL A 45 4.75 -3.32 -0.74
C VAL A 45 4.92 -2.91 -2.19
N ARG A 46 5.50 -3.80 -3.00
CA ARG A 46 5.60 -3.59 -4.45
C ARG A 46 4.21 -3.73 -5.10
N ILE A 47 3.98 -3.05 -6.23
CA ILE A 47 2.69 -3.14 -6.93
C ILE A 47 2.32 -4.59 -7.31
N ASN A 48 3.30 -5.42 -7.65
CA ASN A 48 3.04 -6.83 -7.99
C ASN A 48 2.68 -7.67 -6.76
N GLU A 49 3.24 -7.35 -5.59
CA GLU A 49 2.86 -7.98 -4.31
C GLU A 49 1.42 -7.56 -3.96
N ALA A 50 1.12 -6.26 -4.07
CA ALA A 50 -0.22 -5.74 -3.83
C ALA A 50 -1.28 -6.36 -4.76
N ARG A 51 -0.97 -6.51 -6.06
CA ARG A 51 -1.90 -7.12 -7.03
C ARG A 51 -2.14 -8.62 -6.80
N ALA A 52 -1.19 -9.30 -6.15
CA ALA A 52 -1.24 -10.74 -5.92
C ALA A 52 -1.88 -11.10 -4.57
N ILE A 53 -2.05 -10.15 -3.65
CA ILE A 53 -2.56 -10.44 -2.32
C ILE A 53 -4.01 -10.93 -2.39
N CYS A 54 -4.25 -12.09 -1.79
CA CYS A 54 -5.58 -12.68 -1.72
C CYS A 54 -6.25 -12.39 -0.37
N ARG A 55 -7.56 -12.66 -0.29
CA ARG A 55 -8.32 -12.48 0.95
C ARG A 55 -7.76 -13.31 2.09
N GLY A 56 -7.37 -14.56 1.81
CA GLY A 56 -6.79 -15.47 2.81
C GLY A 56 -5.39 -15.07 3.30
N ASP A 57 -4.78 -14.06 2.67
CA ASP A 57 -3.52 -13.47 3.15
C ASP A 57 -3.76 -12.35 4.18
N LEU A 58 -5.00 -11.91 4.38
CA LEU A 58 -5.36 -10.84 5.30
C LEU A 58 -6.08 -11.42 6.53
N ASP A 59 -5.51 -11.17 7.70
CA ASP A 59 -6.21 -11.35 8.97
C ASP A 59 -6.72 -9.98 9.42
N LEU A 60 -7.97 -9.67 9.08
CA LEU A 60 -8.60 -8.38 9.40
C LEU A 60 -9.01 -8.27 10.88
N LEU A 61 -9.01 -9.38 11.63
CA LEU A 61 -9.24 -9.35 13.07
C LEU A 61 -7.94 -9.02 13.81
N ALA A 62 -6.84 -9.67 13.43
CA ALA A 62 -5.52 -9.41 13.98
C ALA A 62 -4.84 -8.15 13.38
N GLY A 63 -5.40 -7.60 12.29
CA GLY A 63 -4.83 -6.44 11.61
C GLY A 63 -3.50 -6.74 10.91
N THR A 64 -3.37 -7.92 10.29
CA THR A 64 -2.12 -8.34 9.63
C THR A 64 -2.31 -8.76 8.18
N ALA A 65 -1.23 -8.68 7.39
CA ALA A 65 -1.19 -9.10 6.00
C ALA A 65 0.04 -9.98 5.74
N HIS A 66 -0.16 -11.16 5.15
CA HIS A 66 0.89 -12.06 4.70
C HIS A 66 1.24 -11.78 3.24
N VAL A 67 2.37 -11.10 3.02
CA VAL A 67 2.91 -10.92 1.67
C VAL A 67 3.74 -12.14 1.31
N ARG A 68 3.17 -13.02 0.49
CA ARG A 68 3.87 -14.22 0.00
C ARG A 68 4.97 -13.85 -0.98
N GLY A 69 6.10 -14.53 -0.89
CA GLY A 69 7.17 -14.37 -1.86
C GLY A 69 8.02 -15.61 -2.01
N THR A 70 8.44 -15.88 -3.25
CA THR A 70 9.24 -17.07 -3.59
C THR A 70 10.63 -16.71 -4.12
N LYS A 71 10.90 -15.41 -4.33
CA LYS A 71 12.10 -14.94 -5.03
C LYS A 71 13.30 -14.75 -4.13
N THR A 72 13.07 -14.31 -2.89
CA THR A 72 14.14 -14.08 -1.90
C THR A 72 13.66 -14.45 -0.50
N ARG A 73 14.57 -14.70 0.44
CA ARG A 73 14.24 -15.01 1.84
C ARG A 73 13.37 -13.95 2.51
N GLY A 74 13.55 -12.67 2.16
CA GLY A 74 12.72 -11.55 2.67
C GLY A 74 11.48 -11.23 1.82
N SER A 75 11.20 -11.99 0.76
CA SER A 75 10.01 -11.75 -0.06
C SER A 75 8.73 -12.32 0.57
N ASP A 76 8.85 -13.34 1.44
CA ASP A 76 7.77 -13.87 2.27
C ASP A 76 7.81 -13.22 3.66
N ARG A 77 6.77 -12.48 4.04
CA ARG A 77 6.73 -11.72 5.29
C ARG A 77 5.32 -11.37 5.74
N ARG A 78 5.17 -11.14 7.04
CA ARG A 78 3.94 -10.60 7.64
C ARG A 78 4.11 -9.12 7.97
N LEU A 79 3.08 -8.34 7.69
CA LEU A 79 3.03 -6.90 7.94
C LEU A 79 1.86 -6.59 8.87
N ASN A 80 2.06 -5.66 9.81
CA ASN A 80 0.96 -5.07 10.56
C ASN A 80 0.31 -3.96 9.73
N LEU A 81 -1.02 -3.90 9.76
CA LEU A 81 -1.80 -2.92 9.03
C LEU A 81 -2.11 -1.73 9.95
N PRO A 82 -1.81 -0.48 9.53
CA PRO A 82 -2.25 0.70 10.26
C PRO A 82 -3.78 0.71 10.44
N PRO A 83 -4.33 1.22 11.56
CA PRO A 83 -5.76 1.16 11.84
C PRO A 83 -6.65 1.74 10.74
N TRP A 84 -6.24 2.86 10.13
CA TRP A 84 -6.97 3.47 9.02
C TRP A 84 -7.00 2.59 7.76
N LEU A 85 -5.93 1.84 7.51
CA LEU A 85 -5.86 0.91 6.39
C LEU A 85 -6.71 -0.32 6.69
N LEU A 86 -6.63 -0.84 7.92
CA LEU A 86 -7.45 -1.95 8.37
C LEU A 86 -8.94 -1.65 8.17
N ALA A 87 -9.43 -0.51 8.66
CA ALA A 87 -10.81 -0.08 8.50
C ALA A 87 -11.23 -0.04 7.01
N ARG A 88 -10.37 0.51 6.15
CA ARG A 88 -10.61 0.58 4.70
C ARG A 88 -10.68 -0.80 4.05
N LEU A 89 -9.78 -1.71 4.42
CA LEU A 89 -9.75 -3.08 3.89
C LEU A 89 -10.95 -3.89 4.38
N THR A 90 -11.41 -3.70 5.62
CA THR A 90 -12.64 -4.28 6.15
C THR A 90 -13.87 -3.81 5.39
N ALA A 91 -14.04 -2.50 5.18
CA ALA A 91 -15.13 -1.98 4.36
C ALA A 91 -15.11 -2.52 2.92
N ARG A 92 -13.91 -2.72 2.34
CA ARG A 92 -13.77 -3.37 1.04
C ARG A 92 -14.13 -4.86 1.09
N ALA A 93 -13.85 -5.56 2.19
CA ALA A 93 -14.25 -6.95 2.42
C ALA A 93 -15.76 -7.11 2.41
N GLU A 94 -16.45 -6.29 3.18
CA GLU A 94 -17.90 -6.29 3.27
C GLU A 94 -18.58 -6.03 1.92
N ARG A 95 -18.07 -5.08 1.13
CA ARG A 95 -18.66 -4.73 -0.18
C ARG A 95 -18.47 -5.79 -1.26
N LEU A 96 -17.35 -6.52 -1.27
CA LEU A 96 -16.94 -7.35 -2.41
C LEU A 96 -16.91 -8.85 -2.09
N GLY A 97 -17.25 -9.26 -0.87
CA GLY A 97 -17.25 -10.65 -0.42
C GLY A 97 -15.86 -11.17 -0.03
N THR A 98 -15.79 -12.42 0.40
CA THR A 98 -14.61 -12.99 1.09
C THR A 98 -13.66 -13.81 0.22
N ASP A 99 -13.97 -13.99 -1.06
CA ASP A 99 -13.21 -14.88 -1.96
C ASP A 99 -12.31 -14.13 -2.95
N GLY A 100 -11.22 -14.78 -3.37
CA GLY A 100 -10.33 -14.31 -4.43
C GLY A 100 -9.30 -13.26 -4.02
N LEU A 101 -8.95 -12.38 -4.96
CA LEU A 101 -7.94 -11.34 -4.77
C LEU A 101 -8.51 -10.13 -4.06
N MET A 102 -7.71 -9.50 -3.20
CA MET A 102 -8.11 -8.26 -2.54
C MET A 102 -8.34 -7.14 -3.55
N PHE A 103 -7.48 -7.06 -4.58
CA PHE A 103 -7.51 -6.05 -5.64
C PHE A 103 -7.70 -6.70 -7.01
N SER A 104 -8.78 -7.46 -7.15
CA SER A 104 -9.17 -8.11 -8.42
C SER A 104 -9.44 -7.10 -9.54
N SER A 105 -9.39 -7.59 -10.78
CA SER A 105 -9.63 -6.80 -11.98
C SER A 105 -11.01 -6.12 -11.94
N PRO A 106 -11.10 -4.77 -11.93
CA PRO A 106 -12.39 -4.07 -11.84
C PRO A 106 -13.26 -4.20 -13.11
N HIS A 107 -12.74 -4.90 -14.12
CA HIS A 107 -13.40 -5.15 -15.39
C HIS A 107 -14.15 -6.50 -15.42
N HIS A 108 -13.91 -7.42 -14.47
CA HIS A 108 -14.42 -8.79 -14.50
C HIS A 108 -15.05 -9.14 -13.15
N LEU A 109 -16.33 -8.78 -12.98
CA LEU A 109 -17.03 -8.87 -11.70
C LEU A 109 -17.22 -10.32 -11.21
N ASN A 110 -17.37 -11.26 -12.13
CA ASN A 110 -17.67 -12.66 -11.82
C ASN A 110 -16.40 -13.50 -11.71
N GLU A 111 -15.22 -12.86 -11.69
CA GLU A 111 -13.92 -13.53 -11.62
C GLU A 111 -13.09 -12.92 -10.47
N PRO A 112 -13.47 -13.16 -9.20
CA PRO A 112 -12.80 -12.55 -8.04
C PRO A 112 -11.31 -12.93 -7.94
N GLY A 113 -10.89 -14.06 -8.53
CA GLY A 113 -9.49 -14.46 -8.62
C GLY A 113 -8.70 -13.81 -9.77
N ARG A 114 -9.34 -13.02 -10.65
CA ARG A 114 -8.65 -12.47 -11.82
C ARG A 114 -7.74 -11.32 -11.45
N VAL A 115 -6.44 -11.56 -11.63
CA VAL A 115 -5.40 -10.55 -11.44
C VAL A 115 -5.68 -9.35 -12.34
N TRP A 116 -5.66 -8.15 -11.76
CA TRP A 116 -5.68 -6.92 -12.54
C TRP A 116 -4.37 -6.78 -13.29
N ASP A 117 -4.39 -6.75 -14.63
CA ASP A 117 -3.22 -6.55 -15.50
C ASP A 117 -2.25 -5.45 -15.01
N GLN A 118 -0.94 -5.69 -15.19
CA GLN A 118 0.14 -4.84 -14.68
C GLN A 118 0.13 -3.46 -15.34
N SER A 119 0.03 -3.42 -16.66
CA SER A 119 0.06 -2.17 -17.42
C SER A 119 -1.18 -1.33 -17.09
N ASN A 120 -2.34 -1.96 -17.00
CA ASN A 120 -3.60 -1.31 -16.69
C ASN A 120 -3.67 -0.79 -15.25
N SER A 121 -3.21 -1.57 -14.27
CA SER A 121 -3.18 -1.13 -12.87
C SER A 121 -2.15 -0.01 -12.67
N ALA A 122 -0.96 -0.11 -13.26
CA ALA A 122 0.04 0.95 -13.23
C ALA A 122 -0.45 2.26 -13.87
N LYS A 123 -1.10 2.19 -15.04
CA LYS A 123 -1.72 3.36 -15.69
C LYS A 123 -2.82 3.97 -14.83
N ALA A 124 -3.58 3.15 -14.11
CA ALA A 124 -4.63 3.64 -13.23
C ALA A 124 -4.06 4.38 -12.02
N LEU A 125 -2.98 3.87 -11.41
CA LEU A 125 -2.23 4.58 -10.35
C LEU A 125 -1.62 5.88 -10.88
N ALA A 126 -1.00 5.87 -12.05
CA ALA A 126 -0.41 7.07 -12.66
C ALA A 126 -1.43 8.19 -12.84
N ARG A 127 -2.68 7.88 -13.19
CA ARG A 127 -3.76 8.87 -13.28
C ARG A 127 -4.12 9.49 -11.93
N ILE A 128 -4.04 8.73 -10.84
CA ILE A 128 -4.23 9.27 -9.49
C ILE A 128 -3.10 10.23 -9.14
N PHE A 129 -1.86 9.86 -9.43
CA PHE A 129 -0.71 10.74 -9.19
C PHE A 129 -0.78 12.03 -9.98
N ILE A 130 -1.00 11.95 -11.30
CA ILE A 130 -1.13 13.12 -12.17
C ILE A 130 -2.30 14.00 -11.73
N GLY A 131 -3.47 13.40 -11.52
CA GLY A 131 -4.67 14.14 -11.12
C GLY A 131 -4.58 14.76 -9.73
N GLY A 132 -3.81 14.14 -8.83
CA GLY A 132 -3.50 14.66 -7.50
C GLY A 132 -2.39 15.72 -7.47
N GLY A 133 -1.81 16.09 -8.62
CA GLY A 133 -0.74 17.11 -8.70
C GLY A 133 0.68 16.57 -8.51
N PHE A 134 0.87 15.25 -8.53
CA PHE A 134 2.15 14.58 -8.32
C PHE A 134 2.60 13.76 -9.54
N PRO A 135 2.73 14.34 -10.75
CA PRO A 135 3.01 13.59 -11.98
C PRO A 135 4.37 12.86 -11.98
N TRP A 136 5.29 13.27 -11.11
CA TRP A 136 6.59 12.64 -10.90
C TRP A 136 6.51 11.37 -10.04
N ALA A 137 5.40 11.15 -9.34
CA ALA A 137 5.25 10.02 -8.43
C ALA A 137 4.98 8.71 -9.21
N THR A 138 5.52 7.63 -8.67
CA THR A 138 5.35 6.27 -9.18
C THR A 138 4.92 5.35 -8.03
N PRO A 139 4.50 4.10 -8.30
CA PRO A 139 4.20 3.17 -7.21
C PRO A 139 5.38 2.94 -6.25
N HIS A 140 6.63 3.04 -6.74
CA HIS A 140 7.83 2.93 -5.90
C HIS A 140 8.03 4.16 -4.99
N THR A 141 7.42 5.31 -5.31
CA THR A 141 7.46 6.48 -4.45
C THR A 141 6.79 6.21 -3.11
N PHE A 142 5.67 5.46 -3.08
CA PHE A 142 5.04 5.08 -1.80
C PHE A 142 5.94 4.23 -0.93
N ARG A 143 6.59 3.23 -1.52
CA ARG A 143 7.57 2.40 -0.82
C ARG A 143 8.68 3.23 -0.20
N ARG A 144 9.23 4.18 -0.97
CA ARG A 144 10.27 5.08 -0.46
C ARG A 144 9.77 5.92 0.70
N THR A 145 8.56 6.48 0.57
CA THR A 145 7.91 7.28 1.60
C THR A 145 7.65 6.47 2.87
N VAL A 146 7.17 5.23 2.77
CA VAL A 146 6.98 4.37 3.96
C VAL A 146 8.28 4.18 4.71
N ALA A 147 9.38 3.85 4.04
CA ALA A 147 10.66 3.74 4.73
C ALA A 147 11.16 5.06 5.31
N THR A 148 11.01 6.19 4.61
CA THR A 148 11.36 7.50 5.18
C THR A 148 10.54 7.80 6.43
N LEU A 149 9.23 7.52 6.42
CA LEU A 149 8.37 7.76 7.59
C LEU A 149 8.76 6.87 8.78
N LEU A 150 9.10 5.60 8.53
CA LEU A 150 9.56 4.68 9.57
C LEU A 150 10.93 5.09 10.11
N ASP A 151 11.85 5.50 9.25
CA ASP A 151 13.19 5.98 9.61
C ASP A 151 13.11 7.27 10.45
N GLN A 152 12.29 8.23 10.02
CA GLN A 152 12.00 9.45 10.79
C GLN A 152 11.33 9.16 12.14
N ALA A 153 10.58 8.06 12.26
CA ALA A 153 10.02 7.58 13.51
C ALA A 153 11.03 6.78 14.37
N GLY A 154 12.29 6.69 13.96
CA GLY A 154 13.35 6.01 14.71
C GLY A 154 13.29 4.48 14.65
N VAL A 155 12.53 3.91 13.71
CA VAL A 155 12.42 2.45 13.55
C VAL A 155 13.77 1.90 13.10
N PRO A 156 14.29 0.84 13.75
CA PRO A 156 15.57 0.26 13.37
C PRO A 156 15.60 -0.14 11.90
N ILE A 157 16.72 0.17 11.23
CA ILE A 157 16.88 -0.08 9.79
C ILE A 157 16.64 -1.55 9.39
N ALA A 158 16.99 -2.50 10.27
CA ALA A 158 16.71 -3.91 10.06
C ALA A 158 15.20 -4.19 9.97
N THR A 159 14.41 -3.61 10.89
CA THR A 159 12.95 -3.72 10.89
C THR A 159 12.33 -3.05 9.66
N ILE A 160 12.87 -1.92 9.21
CA ILE A 160 12.44 -1.27 7.95
C ILE A 160 12.74 -2.18 6.75
N ALA A 161 13.92 -2.81 6.74
CA ALA A 161 14.31 -3.76 5.70
C ALA A 161 13.39 -4.99 5.68
N ASP A 162 13.02 -5.51 6.85
CA ASP A 162 12.08 -6.62 7.00
C ASP A 162 10.68 -6.24 6.48
N GLN A 163 10.15 -5.09 6.90
CA GLN A 163 8.86 -4.55 6.42
C GLN A 163 8.82 -4.45 4.90
N LEU A 164 9.90 -3.94 4.31
CA LEU A 164 9.98 -3.73 2.87
C LEU A 164 10.35 -5.03 2.11
N GLY A 165 10.94 -6.03 2.75
CA GLY A 165 11.50 -7.20 2.09
C GLY A 165 12.73 -6.84 1.25
N HIS A 166 13.67 -6.10 1.85
CA HIS A 166 15.00 -5.86 1.29
C HIS A 166 15.95 -6.98 1.72
N THR A 167 16.48 -7.73 0.75
CA THR A 167 17.47 -8.79 1.03
C THR A 167 18.87 -8.23 1.33
N ASP A 168 19.12 -6.96 0.97
CA ASP A 168 20.39 -6.26 1.20
C ASP A 168 20.16 -5.03 2.07
N LEU A 169 20.73 -5.05 3.29
CA LEU A 169 20.69 -3.93 4.23
C LEU A 169 21.45 -2.71 3.69
N ALA A 170 22.42 -2.87 2.78
CA ALA A 170 23.11 -1.76 2.15
C ALA A 170 22.18 -0.95 1.22
N MET A 171 21.18 -1.58 0.60
CA MET A 171 20.13 -0.88 -0.16
C MET A 171 19.23 -0.04 0.74
N THR A 172 18.95 -0.51 1.96
CA THR A 172 18.22 0.28 2.97
C THR A 172 19.11 1.39 3.54
N ALA A 173 20.37 1.09 3.89
CA ALA A 173 21.30 2.03 4.51
C ALA A 173 21.68 3.19 3.59
N ARG A 174 21.92 2.91 2.30
CA ARG A 174 22.36 3.88 1.30
C ARG A 174 21.24 4.86 0.88
N VAL A 175 19.99 4.54 1.19
CA VAL A 175 18.82 5.37 0.84
C VAL A 175 18.29 6.15 2.05
N TYR A 176 18.56 5.72 3.29
CA TYR A 176 17.89 6.25 4.50
C TYR A 176 18.80 6.81 5.61
N LEU A 177 20.09 6.45 5.71
CA LEU A 177 20.90 6.91 6.85
C LEU A 177 21.40 8.36 6.73
N GLY A 178 20.68 9.30 7.37
CA GLY A 178 21.28 10.42 8.10
C GLY A 178 21.27 10.08 9.60
N ARG A 179 22.44 9.83 10.21
CA ARG A 179 22.56 9.15 11.53
C ARG A 179 22.31 10.06 12.75
N ASP A 180 21.62 9.52 13.77
CA ASP A 180 21.84 9.84 15.20
C ASP A 180 21.52 8.60 16.08
N LEU A 181 22.43 8.22 16.99
CA LEU A 181 22.52 6.88 17.61
C LEU A 181 22.25 6.83 19.13
N MET A 182 21.86 7.93 19.78
CA MET A 182 21.80 8.03 21.25
C MET A 182 20.48 8.60 21.84
N GLY A 183 19.36 8.52 21.11
CA GLY A 183 18.08 9.11 21.54
C GLY A 183 17.11 8.18 22.30
N ASP A 184 16.36 8.75 23.24
CA ASP A 184 15.22 8.16 23.98
C ASP A 184 14.06 7.77 23.03
N LYS A 185 13.40 6.63 23.31
CA LYS A 185 12.52 5.91 22.36
C LYS A 185 11.09 5.69 22.88
N ALA A 186 10.68 6.35 23.96
CA ALA A 186 9.32 6.23 24.50
C ALA A 186 8.21 6.78 23.56
N SER A 187 8.55 7.70 22.65
CA SER A 187 7.61 8.30 21.68
C SER A 187 7.32 7.42 20.45
N VAL A 188 8.13 6.39 20.19
CA VAL A 188 8.02 5.49 19.02
C VAL A 188 6.68 4.75 18.99
N ALA A 189 6.12 4.44 20.16
CA ALA A 189 4.86 3.73 20.27
C ALA A 189 3.61 4.60 19.97
N ALA A 190 3.74 5.93 19.92
CA ALA A 190 2.61 6.85 19.79
C ALA A 190 2.46 7.53 18.41
N LEU A 191 3.33 7.20 17.44
CA LEU A 191 3.51 7.98 16.19
C LEU A 191 3.12 7.23 14.90
N LEU A 192 2.58 6.00 15.02
CA LEU A 192 1.84 5.32 13.97
C LEU A 192 0.34 5.66 14.06
#